data_AF-A0A967LYB9-F1
#
_entry.id   AF-A0A967LYB9-F1
#
_cell.length_a   1.000
_cell.length_b   1.000
_cell.length_c   1.000
_cell.angle_alpha   90.00
_cell.angle_beta   90.00
_cell.angle_gamma   90.00
#
_symmetry.space_group_name_H-M   'P 1'
#
loop_
_entity.id
_entity.type
_entity.pdbx_description
1 polymer ?
#
loop_
_entity_poly.entity_id
_entity_poly.type
_entity_poly.pdbx_seq_one_letter_code
_entity_poly.pdbx_strand_id
1 'polypeptide(L)'
;LGFNVSVDQPARKSAEVEGVDIRLYEVIYRLIEDVEKALKGMLAPEVERKVLGRAEVRAVFDISKVGKIAGCRVVQGEIQRNARIAVLRDREIIHEGAIASL
;
A
#
# COMPACT_ATOMS: atom_id res chain seq x y z
N LEU A 1 9.48 28.19 -2.86
CA LEU A 1 8.08 28.68 -2.79
C LEU A 1 8.13 30.11 -2.25
N GLY A 2 7.34 31.05 -2.80
CA GLY A 2 7.26 32.42 -2.30
C GLY A 2 5.82 32.93 -2.26
N PHE A 3 5.46 33.74 -1.24
CA PHE A 3 4.15 34.37 -1.11
C PHE A 3 4.27 35.89 -1.16
N ASN A 4 3.57 36.53 -2.11
CA ASN A 4 3.58 37.98 -2.33
C ASN A 4 5.00 38.59 -2.40
N VAL A 5 5.92 37.89 -3.07
CA VAL A 5 7.32 38.30 -3.24
C VAL A 5 7.76 38.11 -4.69
N SER A 6 8.68 38.97 -5.14
CA SER A 6 9.39 38.81 -6.41
C SER A 6 10.69 38.04 -6.23
N VAL A 7 11.19 37.46 -7.32
CA VAL A 7 12.43 36.67 -7.34
C VAL A 7 13.53 37.53 -7.94
N ASP A 8 14.65 37.62 -7.24
CA ASP A 8 15.84 38.32 -7.71
C ASP A 8 16.62 37.47 -8.74
N GLN A 9 17.37 38.13 -9.63
CA GLN A 9 18.13 37.45 -10.68
C GLN A 9 19.09 36.37 -10.16
N PRO A 10 19.84 36.57 -9.06
CA PRO A 10 20.71 35.55 -8.49
C PRO A 10 19.95 34.26 -8.14
N ALA A 11 18.79 34.36 -7.47
CA ALA A 11 18.00 33.19 -7.10
C ALA A 11 17.46 32.44 -8.33
N ARG A 12 17.02 33.16 -9.36
CA ARG A 12 16.57 32.54 -10.62
C ARG A 12 17.69 31.75 -11.30
N LYS A 13 18.90 32.30 -11.35
CA LYS A 13 20.06 31.60 -11.93
C LYS A 13 20.46 30.36 -11.12
N SER A 14 20.46 30.44 -9.79
CA SER A 14 20.77 29.27 -8.94
C SER A 14 19.75 28.16 -9.16
N ALA A 15 18.47 28.51 -9.22
CA ALA A 15 17.39 27.55 -9.45
C ALA A 15 17.49 26.86 -10.82
N GLU A 16 17.85 27.59 -11.88
CA GLU A 16 18.10 27.01 -13.21
C GLU A 16 19.30 26.04 -13.21
N VAL A 17 20.38 26.39 -12.51
CA VAL A 17 21.58 25.53 -12.39
C VAL A 17 21.29 24.25 -11.60
N GLU A 18 20.52 24.36 -10.53
CA GLU A 18 20.17 23.24 -9.64
C GLU A 18 18.97 22.42 -10.14
N GLY A 19 18.29 22.89 -11.20
CA GLY A 19 17.06 22.26 -11.72
C GLY A 19 15.89 22.34 -10.75
N VAL A 20 15.82 23.39 -9.93
CA VAL A 20 14.81 23.58 -8.89
C VAL A 20 13.70 24.51 -9.40
N ASP A 21 12.45 24.09 -9.26
CA ASP A 21 11.30 24.92 -9.64
C ASP A 21 11.02 26.04 -8.62
N ILE A 22 10.89 27.27 -9.11
CA ILE A 22 10.40 28.41 -8.31
C ILE A 22 8.91 28.60 -8.56
N ARG A 23 8.10 28.46 -7.51
CA ARG A 23 6.66 28.76 -7.53
C ARG A 23 6.35 29.96 -6.64
N LEU A 24 5.67 30.95 -7.22
CA LEU A 24 5.23 32.17 -6.55
C LEU A 24 3.71 32.18 -6.45
N TYR A 25 3.21 32.61 -5.29
CA TYR A 25 1.80 32.62 -4.96
C TYR A 25 1.38 34.01 -4.50
N GLU A 26 0.25 34.48 -5.01
CA GLU A 26 -0.42 35.70 -4.54
C GLU A 26 -1.59 35.39 -3.59
N VAL A 27 -2.06 34.14 -3.58
CA VAL A 27 -3.16 33.65 -2.75
C VAL A 27 -2.63 32.57 -1.81
N ILE A 28 -2.68 32.83 -0.51
CA ILE A 28 -2.05 31.95 0.50
C ILE A 28 -2.67 30.55 0.52
N TYR A 29 -3.98 30.43 0.28
CA TYR A 29 -4.67 29.13 0.24
C TYR A 29 -4.17 28.21 -0.88
N ARG A 30 -3.77 28.78 -2.03
CA ARG A 30 -3.21 27.98 -3.14
C ARG A 30 -1.82 27.42 -2.79
N LEU A 31 -1.01 28.19 -2.06
CA LEU A 31 0.29 27.73 -1.56
C LEU A 31 0.09 26.56 -0.60
N ILE A 32 -0.80 26.71 0.37
CA ILE A 32 -1.09 25.67 1.37
C ILE A 32 -1.59 24.40 0.67
N GLU A 33 -2.54 24.54 -0.26
CA GLU A 33 -3.10 23.41 -1.00
C GLU A 33 -2.04 22.65 -1.82
N ASP A 34 -1.16 23.36 -2.52
CA ASP A 34 -0.09 22.73 -3.31
C ASP A 34 0.93 22.02 -2.43
N VAL A 35 1.29 22.60 -1.27
CA VAL A 35 2.17 21.95 -0.29
C VAL A 35 1.52 20.68 0.26
N GLU A 36 0.25 20.75 0.64
CA GLU A 36 -0.50 19.58 1.10
C GLU A 36 -0.59 18.49 0.04
N LYS A 37 -0.86 18.83 -1.21
CA LYS A 37 -0.95 17.87 -2.33
C LYS A 37 0.40 17.21 -2.58
N ALA A 38 1.49 17.97 -2.56
CA ALA A 38 2.83 17.43 -2.70
C ALA A 38 3.14 16.42 -1.59
N LEU A 39 2.82 16.75 -0.34
CA LEU A 39 3.00 15.85 0.80
C LEU A 39 2.10 14.61 0.69
N LYS A 40 0.82 14.78 0.35
CA LYS A 40 -0.14 13.67 0.17
C LYS A 40 0.24 12.74 -0.97
N GLY A 41 0.80 13.28 -2.06
CA GLY A 41 1.32 12.48 -3.17
C GLY A 41 2.59 11.69 -2.84
N MET A 42 3.31 12.09 -1.78
CA MET A 42 4.48 11.39 -1.27
C MET A 42 4.16 10.41 -0.13
N LEU A 43 2.94 10.42 0.41
CA LEU A 43 2.52 9.42 1.39
C LEU A 43 2.35 8.08 0.67
N ALA A 44 3.13 7.08 1.09
CA ALA A 44 2.91 5.70 0.65
C ALA A 44 1.49 5.29 1.04
N PRO A 45 0.72 4.63 0.16
CA PRO A 45 -0.63 4.18 0.50
C PRO A 45 -0.56 3.29 1.74
N GLU A 46 -1.38 3.58 2.75
CA GLU A 46 -1.54 2.69 3.89
C GLU A 46 -2.23 1.41 3.41
N VAL A 47 -1.47 0.32 3.33
CA VAL A 47 -2.01 -0.99 2.97
C VAL A 47 -2.67 -1.60 4.21
N GLU A 48 -3.96 -1.33 4.39
CA GLU A 48 -4.73 -2.00 5.44
C GLU A 48 -4.98 -3.47 5.07
N ARG A 49 -4.53 -4.38 5.92
CA ARG A 49 -4.85 -5.81 5.80
C ARG A 49 -6.28 -6.05 6.29
N LYS A 50 -7.24 -6.09 5.36
CA LYS A 50 -8.60 -6.52 5.66
C LYS A 50 -8.72 -8.04 5.60
N VAL A 51 -9.24 -8.65 6.66
CA VAL A 51 -9.58 -10.08 6.67
C VAL A 51 -10.83 -10.29 5.82
N LEU A 52 -10.71 -11.02 4.71
CA LEU A 52 -11.82 -11.32 3.79
C LEU A 52 -12.71 -12.47 4.30
N GLY A 53 -12.09 -13.44 4.97
CA GLY A 53 -12.80 -14.61 5.48
C GLY A 53 -11.90 -15.51 6.32
N ARG A 54 -12.52 -16.55 6.90
CA ARG A 54 -11.88 -17.60 7.69
C ARG A 54 -12.38 -18.96 7.25
N ALA A 55 -11.46 -19.91 7.17
CA ALA A 55 -11.80 -21.31 6.94
C ALA A 55 -11.07 -22.21 7.94
N GLU A 56 -11.72 -23.34 8.24
CA GLU A 56 -11.17 -24.39 9.08
C GLU A 56 -10.76 -25.57 8.21
N VAL A 57 -9.54 -26.06 8.42
CA VAL A 57 -9.03 -27.26 7.77
C VAL A 57 -9.67 -28.48 8.42
N ARG A 58 -10.37 -29.30 7.63
CA ARG A 58 -11.03 -30.53 8.12
C ARG A 58 -10.29 -31.81 7.74
N ALA A 59 -9.61 -31.79 6.61
CA ALA A 59 -8.84 -32.92 6.11
C ALA A 59 -7.59 -32.43 5.38
N VAL A 60 -6.54 -33.23 5.39
CA VAL A 60 -5.34 -32.99 4.60
C VAL A 60 -5.10 -34.22 3.73
N PHE A 61 -4.99 -34.01 2.43
CA PHE A 61 -4.75 -35.05 1.44
C PHE A 61 -3.30 -34.94 0.96
N ASP A 62 -2.59 -36.07 0.91
CA ASP A 62 -1.23 -36.12 0.40
C ASP A 62 -1.25 -36.66 -1.04
N ILE A 63 -0.78 -35.85 -1.99
CA ILE A 63 -0.73 -36.21 -3.41
C ILE A 63 0.71 -36.08 -3.88
N SER A 64 1.33 -37.20 -4.26
CA SER A 64 2.77 -37.28 -4.55
C SER A 64 3.29 -36.30 -5.59
N LYS A 65 2.43 -35.80 -6.51
CA LYS A 65 2.81 -34.85 -7.57
C LYS A 65 2.56 -33.37 -7.22
N VAL A 66 1.67 -33.09 -6.26
CA VAL A 66 1.18 -31.73 -5.97
C VAL A 66 1.54 -31.28 -4.54
N GLY A 67 1.82 -32.24 -3.65
CA GLY A 67 2.07 -32.02 -2.24
C GLY A 67 0.80 -32.19 -1.40
N LYS A 68 0.73 -31.47 -0.28
CA LYS A 68 -0.40 -31.55 0.66
C LYS A 68 -1.51 -30.59 0.25
N ILE A 69 -2.72 -31.09 0.14
CA ILE A 69 -3.94 -30.31 -0.15
C ILE A 69 -4.81 -30.27 1.09
N ALA A 70 -5.16 -29.07 1.54
CA ALA A 70 -6.06 -28.87 2.67
C ALA A 70 -7.52 -28.81 2.19
N GLY A 71 -8.34 -29.76 2.65
CA GLY A 71 -9.79 -29.70 2.54
C GLY A 71 -10.36 -28.75 3.60
N CYS A 72 -10.80 -27.57 3.17
CA CYS A 72 -11.21 -26.49 4.05
C CYS A 72 -12.73 -26.24 3.99
N ARG A 73 -13.32 -25.84 5.11
CA ARG A 73 -14.68 -25.29 5.16
C ARG A 73 -14.64 -23.82 5.55
N VAL A 74 -15.26 -22.96 4.76
CA VAL A 74 -15.42 -21.54 5.09
C VAL A 74 -16.39 -21.42 6.27
N VAL A 75 -15.94 -20.76 7.34
CA VAL A 75 -16.74 -20.51 8.55
C VAL A 75 -17.23 -19.06 8.62
N GLN A 76 -16.52 -18.14 7.96
CA GLN A 76 -16.88 -16.73 7.94
C GLN A 76 -16.37 -16.04 6.67
N GLY A 77 -17.17 -15.13 6.11
CA GLY A 77 -16.78 -14.34 4.95
C GLY A 77 -16.63 -15.17 3.68
N GLU A 78 -15.74 -14.72 2.81
CA GLU A 78 -15.48 -15.36 1.51
C GLU A 78 -13.97 -15.57 1.29
N ILE A 79 -13.64 -16.55 0.45
CA ILE A 79 -12.26 -16.82 0.04
C ILE A 79 -12.13 -16.56 -1.44
N GLN A 80 -11.29 -15.59 -1.79
CA GLN A 80 -11.04 -15.21 -3.17
C GLN A 80 -9.74 -15.86 -3.68
N ARG A 81 -9.74 -16.28 -4.95
CA ARG A 81 -8.53 -16.74 -5.64
C ARG A 81 -7.51 -15.59 -5.67
N ASN A 82 -6.25 -15.88 -5.34
CA ASN A 82 -5.13 -14.93 -5.17
C ASN A 82 -5.12 -14.09 -3.88
N ALA A 83 -6.02 -14.35 -2.92
CA ALA A 83 -5.89 -13.73 -1.60
C ALA A 83 -4.62 -14.21 -0.87
N ARG A 84 -4.05 -13.34 -0.03
CA ARG A 84 -3.04 -13.76 0.95
C ARG A 84 -3.72 -14.51 2.09
N ILE A 85 -3.11 -15.59 2.53
CA ILE A 85 -3.57 -16.42 3.64
C ILE A 85 -2.51 -16.50 4.72
N ALA A 86 -2.97 -16.63 5.96
CA ALA A 86 -2.18 -17.05 7.09
C ALA A 86 -2.80 -18.33 7.64
N VAL A 87 -1.98 -19.36 7.83
CA VAL A 87 -2.40 -20.62 8.45
C VAL A 87 -2.01 -20.54 9.92
N LEU A 88 -3.02 -20.68 10.78
CA LEU A 88 -2.82 -20.66 12.22
C LEU A 88 -3.00 -22.07 12.78
N ARG A 89 -2.15 -22.43 13.74
CA ARG A 89 -2.30 -23.60 14.61
C ARG A 89 -2.09 -23.14 16.05
N ASP A 90 -3.02 -23.47 16.92
CA ASP A 90 -2.98 -23.05 18.34
C ASP A 90 -2.83 -21.53 18.53
N ARG A 91 -3.41 -20.75 17.60
CA ARG A 91 -3.33 -19.27 17.51
C ARG A 91 -1.96 -18.71 17.13
N GLU A 92 -0.99 -19.55 16.81
CA GLU A 92 0.30 -19.14 16.24
C GLU A 92 0.28 -19.27 14.72
N ILE A 93 0.91 -18.31 14.03
CA ILE A 93 1.04 -18.33 12.57
C ILE A 93 2.15 -19.33 12.22
N ILE A 94 1.78 -20.42 11.57
CA ILE A 94 2.73 -21.45 11.12
C ILE A 94 3.13 -21.27 9.65
N HIS A 95 2.35 -20.53 8.87
CA HIS A 95 2.63 -20.25 7.47
C HIS A 95 1.89 -19.00 6.97
N GLU A 96 2.55 -18.21 6.13
CA GLU A 96 1.94 -17.13 5.36
C GLU A 96 2.25 -17.31 3.87
N GLY A 97 1.27 -17.06 3.00
CA GLY A 97 1.45 -17.26 1.56
C GLY A 97 0.27 -16.80 0.73
N ALA A 98 0.33 -17.05 -0.58
CA ALA A 98 -0.79 -16.86 -1.50
C ALA A 98 -1.49 -18.20 -1.76
N ILE A 99 -2.80 -18.16 -2.03
CA ILE A 99 -3.56 -19.34 -2.43
C ILE A 99 -3.09 -19.78 -3.82
N ALA A 100 -2.42 -20.94 -3.89
CA ALA A 100 -1.94 -21.52 -5.16
C ALA A 100 -3.10 -22.07 -6.01
N SER A 101 -4.14 -22.62 -5.38
CA SER A 101 -5.33 -23.16 -6.03
C SER A 101 -6.53 -23.10 -5.08
N LEU A 102 -7.70 -22.77 -5.63
CA LEU A 102 -9.01 -22.80 -4.95
C LEU A 102 -9.96 -23.70 -5.71
#